data_AF-A0A2V6WML7-F1
#
_entry.id   AF-A0A2V6WML7-F1
#
_cell.length_a   1.000
_cell.length_b   1.000
_cell.length_c   1.000
_cell.angle_alpha   90.00
_cell.angle_beta   90.00
_cell.angle_gamma   90.00
#
_symmetry.space_group_name_H-M   'P 1'
#
loop_
_entity.id
_entity.type
_entity.pdbx_description
1 polymer ?
#
loop_
_entity_poly.entity_id
_entity_poly.type
_entity_poly.pdbx_seq_one_letter_code
_entity_poly.pdbx_strand_id
1 'polypeptide(L)'
;SRAAAQNYLGAIEASLNSPNMVLDLRIPQNQRYQQVVLDTAVAKLLARQTTIDQAVTEISEGWEAITNELGRDKQLKAYRETLNVQR
;
A
#
# COMPACT_ATOMS: atom_id res chain seq x y z
N SER A 1 13.55 -5.84 30.17
CA SER A 1 14.27 -4.77 30.88
C SER A 1 13.85 -3.41 30.31
N ARG A 2 14.00 -2.31 31.05
CA ARG A 2 13.65 -0.95 30.58
C ARG A 2 14.34 -0.57 29.27
N ALA A 3 15.61 -0.95 29.12
CA ALA A 3 16.39 -0.71 27.91
C ALA A 3 15.82 -1.42 26.67
N ALA A 4 15.36 -2.67 26.80
CA ALA A 4 14.73 -3.39 25.68
C ALA A 4 13.43 -2.72 25.23
N ALA A 5 12.62 -2.22 26.17
CA ALA A 5 11.38 -1.50 25.85
C ALA A 5 11.67 -0.16 25.15
N GLN A 6 12.68 0.60 25.60
CA GLN A 6 13.08 1.85 24.95
C GLN A 6 13.60 1.64 23.53
N ASN A 7 14.43 0.62 23.29
CA ASN A 7 14.92 0.31 21.95
C ASN A 7 13.77 -0.10 21.02
N TYR A 8 12.85 -0.95 21.50
CA TYR A 8 11.71 -1.39 20.70
C TYR A 8 10.78 -0.23 20.34
N LEU A 9 10.41 0.60 21.30
CA LEU A 9 9.50 1.73 21.07
C LEU A 9 10.15 2.83 20.22
N GLY A 10 11.44 3.12 20.42
CA GLY A 10 12.17 4.11 19.61
C GLY A 10 12.32 3.68 18.14
N ALA A 11 12.49 2.38 17.88
CA ALA A 11 12.52 1.86 16.51
C ALA A 11 11.17 2.00 15.80
N ILE A 12 10.06 1.80 16.51
CA ILE A 12 8.70 2.02 15.97
C ILE A 12 8.51 3.49 15.65
N GLU A 13 8.84 4.39 16.58
CA GLU A 13 8.72 5.84 16.38
C GLU A 13 9.55 6.32 15.18
N ALA A 14 10.81 5.87 15.05
CA ALA A 14 11.67 6.20 13.92
C ALA A 14 11.11 5.68 12.57
N SER A 15 10.53 4.48 12.57
CA SER A 15 9.87 3.91 11.40
C SER A 15 8.63 4.71 10.99
N LEU A 16 7.81 5.10 11.97
CA LEU A 16 6.61 5.92 11.77
C LEU A 16 6.92 7.33 11.25
N ASN A 17 8.07 7.87 11.66
CA ASN A 17 8.53 9.20 11.25
C ASN A 17 9.36 9.19 9.94
N SER A 18 9.55 8.03 9.32
CA SER A 18 10.31 7.94 8.07
C SER A 18 9.56 8.62 6.92
N PRO A 19 10.21 9.49 6.12
CA PRO A 19 9.60 10.06 4.92
C PRO A 19 9.33 9.00 3.85
N ASN A 20 9.93 7.81 3.99
CA ASN A 20 9.70 6.65 3.12
C ASN A 20 8.83 5.59 3.80
N MET A 21 8.08 5.93 4.87
CA MET A 21 7.17 4.98 5.51
C MET A 21 6.13 4.50 4.49
N VAL A 22 6.20 3.22 4.15
CA VAL A 22 5.17 2.55 3.35
C VAL A 22 4.16 1.97 4.33
N LEU A 23 2.99 2.59 4.42
CA LEU A 23 1.88 2.00 5.13
C LEU A 23 1.34 0.85 4.28
N ASP A 24 1.33 -0.37 4.85
CA ASP A 24 0.61 -1.48 4.24
C ASP A 24 -0.83 -1.06 3.95
N LEU A 25 -1.30 -1.26 2.72
CA LEU A 25 -2.66 -0.96 2.34
C LEU A 25 -3.61 -1.92 3.06
N ARG A 26 -4.30 -1.45 4.10
CA ARG A 26 -5.16 -2.29 4.97
C ARG A 26 -6.62 -2.31 4.55
N ILE A 27 -6.91 -2.41 3.27
CA ILE A 27 -8.30 -2.52 2.77
C ILE A 27 -8.66 -3.98 2.42
N PRO A 28 -9.96 -4.36 2.38
CA PRO A 28 -10.38 -5.65 1.88
C PRO A 28 -9.84 -5.91 0.48
N GLN A 29 -9.33 -7.12 0.24
CA GLN A 29 -8.72 -7.52 -1.03
C GLN A 29 -7.44 -6.73 -1.40
N ASN A 30 -6.74 -6.12 -0.43
CA ASN A 30 -5.46 -5.42 -0.68
C ASN A 30 -4.43 -6.27 -1.44
N GLN A 31 -4.51 -7.60 -1.30
CA GLN A 31 -3.68 -8.55 -2.00
C GLN A 31 -3.74 -8.41 -3.53
N ARG A 32 -4.94 -8.12 -4.07
CA ARG A 32 -5.14 -7.91 -5.50
C ARG A 32 -4.44 -6.63 -5.98
N TYR A 33 -4.38 -5.60 -5.13
CA TYR A 33 -3.69 -4.35 -5.45
C TYR A 33 -2.17 -4.54 -5.41
N GLN A 34 -1.66 -5.12 -4.33
CA GLN A 34 -0.22 -5.21 -4.08
C GLN A 34 0.41 -6.40 -4.82
N GLN A 35 0.11 -7.63 -4.40
CA GLN A 35 0.85 -8.80 -4.93
C GLN A 35 0.38 -9.29 -6.30
N VAL A 36 -0.76 -8.80 -6.80
CA VAL A 36 -1.21 -9.11 -8.17
C VAL A 36 -0.87 -7.97 -9.12
N VAL A 37 -1.50 -6.80 -8.96
CA VAL A 37 -1.30 -5.69 -9.92
C VAL A 37 0.10 -5.08 -9.81
N LEU A 38 0.50 -4.61 -8.62
CA LEU A 38 1.78 -3.92 -8.43
C LEU A 38 2.96 -4.84 -8.71
N ASP A 39 3.01 -6.03 -8.09
CA ASP A 39 4.13 -6.97 -8.27
C ASP A 39 4.29 -7.41 -9.73
N THR A 40 3.18 -7.65 -10.45
CA THR A 40 3.24 -8.02 -11.87
C THR A 40 3.81 -6.88 -12.72
N ALA A 41 3.32 -5.65 -12.52
CA ALA A 41 3.79 -4.49 -13.29
C ALA A 41 5.27 -4.16 -13.00
N VAL A 42 5.69 -4.25 -11.74
CA VAL A 42 7.09 -4.06 -11.33
C VAL A 42 7.97 -5.16 -11.89
N ALA A 43 7.53 -6.43 -11.87
CA ALA A 43 8.29 -7.53 -12.46
C ALA A 43 8.52 -7.33 -13.97
N LYS A 44 7.48 -6.92 -14.72
CA LYS A 44 7.61 -6.56 -16.14
C LYS A 44 8.60 -5.41 -16.36
N LEU A 45 8.51 -4.36 -15.54
CA LEU A 45 9.41 -3.21 -15.60
C LEU A 45 10.87 -3.61 -15.38
N LEU A 46 11.14 -4.41 -14.34
CA LEU A 46 12.48 -4.91 -14.01
C LEU A 46 13.03 -5.84 -15.11
N ALA A 47 12.15 -6.61 -15.75
CA ALA A 47 12.47 -7.41 -16.92
C ALA A 47 12.63 -6.59 -18.22
N ARG A 48 12.50 -5.25 -18.16
CA ARG A 48 12.55 -4.31 -19.30
C ARG A 48 11.49 -4.59 -20.37
N GLN A 49 10.37 -5.20 -19.99
CA GLN A 49 9.25 -5.49 -20.88
C GLN A 49 8.31 -4.28 -21.05
N THR A 50 8.34 -3.35 -20.08
CA THR A 50 7.56 -2.11 -20.08
C THR A 50 8.45 -0.92 -19.75
N THR A 51 8.03 0.27 -20.16
CA THR A 51 8.60 1.54 -19.65
C THR A 51 8.03 1.87 -18.27
N ILE A 52 8.66 2.82 -17.58
CA ILE A 52 8.14 3.32 -16.29
C ILE A 52 6.71 3.84 -16.46
N ASP A 53 6.46 4.67 -17.47
CA ASP A 53 5.13 5.24 -17.74
C ASP A 53 4.07 4.16 -18.00
N GLN A 54 4.45 3.10 -18.75
CA GLN A 54 3.57 1.96 -18.99
C GLN A 54 3.27 1.20 -17.70
N ALA A 55 4.28 0.93 -16.86
CA ALA A 55 4.09 0.25 -15.59
C ALA A 55 3.19 1.06 -14.63
N VAL A 56 3.40 2.38 -14.55
CA VAL A 56 2.56 3.28 -13.74
C VAL A 56 1.12 3.29 -14.24
N THR A 57 0.93 3.28 -15.56
CA THR A 57 -0.40 3.21 -16.18
C THR A 57 -1.08 1.88 -15.85
N GLU A 58 -0.39 0.74 -16.05
CA GLU A 58 -0.92 -0.60 -15.72
C GLU A 58 -1.33 -0.70 -14.24
N ILE A 59 -0.52 -0.17 -13.32
CA ILE A 59 -0.82 -0.16 -11.88
C ILE A 59 -2.07 0.67 -11.61
N SER A 60 -2.12 1.89 -12.13
CA SER A 60 -3.19 2.84 -11.88
C SER A 60 -4.53 2.30 -12.39
N GLU A 61 -4.57 1.81 -13.63
CA GLU A 61 -5.77 1.23 -14.23
C GLU A 61 -6.20 -0.05 -13.52
N GLY A 62 -5.25 -0.92 -13.15
CA GLY A 62 -5.54 -2.14 -12.41
C GLY A 62 -6.14 -1.87 -11.03
N TRP A 63 -5.62 -0.88 -10.30
CA TRP A 63 -6.17 -0.47 -9.02
C TRP A 63 -7.55 0.18 -9.14
N GLU A 64 -7.75 1.01 -10.17
CA GLU A 64 -9.05 1.61 -10.47
C GLU A 64 -10.10 0.54 -10.80
N ALA A 65 -9.74 -0.47 -11.61
CA ALA A 65 -10.62 -1.59 -11.92
C ALA A 65 -11.05 -2.36 -10.65
N ILE A 66 -10.10 -2.72 -9.77
CA ILE A 66 -10.42 -3.41 -8.52
C ILE A 66 -11.28 -2.52 -7.61
N THR A 67 -10.98 -1.22 -7.53
CA THR A 67 -11.74 -0.27 -6.69
C THR A 67 -13.18 -0.14 -7.18
N ASN A 68 -13.38 -0.06 -8.49
CA ASN A 68 -14.70 0.05 -9.10
C ASN A 68 -15.50 -1.25 -8.95
N GLU A 69 -14.86 -2.41 -9.12
CA GLU A 69 -15.48 -3.73 -8.89
C GLU A 69 -15.95 -3.90 -7.43
N LEU A 70 -15.11 -3.56 -6.46
CA LEU A 70 -15.41 -3.74 -5.03
C LEU A 70 -16.30 -2.63 -4.44
N GLY A 71 -16.47 -1.53 -5.17
CA GLY A 71 -17.21 -0.34 -4.77
C GLY A 71 -16.33 0.69 -4.07
N ARG A 72 -16.12 1.83 -4.73
CA ARG A 72 -15.23 2.92 -4.29
C ARG A 72 -15.55 3.42 -2.88
N ASP A 73 -16.83 3.66 -2.59
CA ASP A 73 -17.23 4.19 -1.28
C ASP A 73 -16.96 3.19 -0.15
N LYS A 74 -17.10 1.88 -0.42
CA LYS A 74 -16.79 0.83 0.55
C LYS A 74 -15.28 0.77 0.81
N GLN A 75 -14.48 0.84 -0.25
CA GLN A 75 -13.02 0.85 -0.13
C GLN A 75 -12.51 2.10 0.60
N LEU A 76 -13.06 3.27 0.29
CA LEU A 76 -12.74 4.52 0.98
C LEU A 76 -13.13 4.49 2.46
N LYS A 77 -14.30 3.94 2.79
CA LYS A 77 -14.74 3.75 4.18
C LYS A 77 -13.78 2.84 4.94
N ALA A 78 -13.48 1.66 4.38
CA ALA A 78 -12.56 0.71 4.99
C ALA A 78 -11.16 1.32 5.20
N TYR A 79 -10.64 2.04 4.21
CA TYR A 79 -9.35 2.73 4.34
C TYR A 79 -9.37 3.74 5.49
N ARG A 80 -10.39 4.59 5.59
CA ARG A 80 -10.53 5.57 6.68
C ARG A 80 -10.62 4.90 8.06
N GLU A 81 -11.32 3.77 8.16
CA GLU A 81 -11.41 2.99 9.39
C GLU A 81 -10.03 2.48 9.84
N THR A 82 -9.15 2.10 8.90
CA THR A 82 -7.79 1.61 9.23
C THR A 82 -6.86 2.68 9.76
N LEU A 83 -7.11 3.94 9.42
CA LEU A 83 -6.32 5.08 9.87
C LEU A 83 -6.74 5.56 11.27
N ASN A 84 -7.77 4.95 11.89
CA ASN A 84 -8.34 5.39 13.18
C ASN A 84 -8.68 6.90 13.22
N VAL A 85 -8.92 7.52 12.06
CA VAL A 85 -9.31 8.93 11.98
C VAL A 85 -10.78 8.99 12.33
N GLN A 86 -11.08 9.06 13.63
CA GLN A 86 -12.42 9.46 14.07
C GLN A 86 -12.65 10.90 13.60
N ARG A 87 -13.84 11.12 13.04
CA ARG A 87 -14.30 12.47 12.65
C ARG A 87 -14.44 13.37 13.86
#